data_AF-A0A543I399-F1
#
_entry.id   AF-A0A543I399-F1
#
_cell.length_a   1.000
_cell.length_b   1.000
_cell.length_c   1.000
_cell.angle_alpha   90.00
_cell.angle_beta   90.00
_cell.angle_gamma   90.00
#
_symmetry.space_group_name_H-M   'P 1'
#
loop_
_entity.id
_entity.type
_entity.pdbx_description
1 polymer ?
#
loop_
_entity_poly.entity_id
_entity_poly.type
_entity_poly.pdbx_seq_one_letter_code
_entity_poly.pdbx_strand_id
1 'polypeptide(L)'
;MPRTTPVALMVMAVIIGLSACSSSADKAGGRGLQEVIVLEIAQLDDVAPPQVQAYAAEVEKQSRGSLRFHFNDSWRMGEIDFEKNTLEDVTGGRTAGAWVGVRSFDLIGVTSFQPLVAPMLVDSQLVQSRIFSEGIPLEMARGLEGHGLVAVAVLPGPMRKVLGVRKPFREPADFRGTVLGIQGGDIPEATAKALGATFTRMSSGARLDGVDAYEQPAENILGGFYGLEAKYITANVNLWPQAIAVVLNQASYRALTDAQREVLRKAATDAIPVALAATRAEDETAIAKLCGQQVAFPPSSDLQLAALRRAVQPVHDAIADNPDDGRMLDRLTELRAAAAAPPDVSVCPSRKPGAGSGSLPEGTYDMALENDVMSQCTDGTMQGTPGRESWFSLEVRDGKVTRSQRIDSQAAPVDVGYDGVYSTLRDRVQIDNLNARWSFDGTALQLSDMNGGSCREIVIWTTNPWVLRSDPAQPGASVVPDGRYEAVLSPADRRLCDGLPDTAGRRGLNPPSGPSGNQTWYTSITLESGVVRAYAREGSLAATAKMWWVGSYRVYGSTFELTHLTSVDHYPTIRRTEMTATFTFDRSTLTLTPVGSWPCDARVVMSRHPWALTKKAQ
;
A
#
# COMPACT_ATOMS: atom_id res chain seq x y z
N MET A 1 56.39 28.68 -96.80
CA MET A 1 55.06 28.02 -96.74
C MET A 1 54.23 28.70 -95.65
N PRO A 2 52.91 28.80 -95.81
CA PRO A 2 52.10 30.03 -95.71
C PRO A 2 51.91 30.54 -94.27
N ARG A 3 51.84 31.86 -94.02
CA ARG A 3 50.72 32.80 -94.24
C ARG A 3 49.49 32.48 -93.36
N THR A 4 49.16 33.50 -92.54
CA THR A 4 47.84 33.91 -92.07
C THR A 4 47.13 33.09 -90.98
N THR A 5 47.18 33.60 -89.74
CA THR A 5 46.02 33.82 -88.85
C THR A 5 44.88 34.54 -89.60
N PRO A 6 43.57 34.45 -89.24
CA PRO A 6 43.06 34.53 -87.86
C PRO A 6 41.72 33.78 -87.52
N VAL A 7 41.42 33.73 -86.21
CA VAL A 7 40.11 33.89 -85.52
C VAL A 7 38.93 32.99 -85.91
N ALA A 8 38.45 32.23 -84.92
CA ALA A 8 37.03 32.14 -84.59
C ALA A 8 36.87 31.78 -83.11
N LEU A 9 36.53 32.79 -82.30
CA LEU A 9 35.88 32.63 -81.00
C LEU A 9 34.53 31.95 -81.25
N MET A 10 34.36 30.72 -80.78
CA MET A 10 33.06 30.06 -80.68
C MET A 10 32.78 29.84 -79.20
N VAL A 11 31.84 30.63 -78.69
CA VAL A 11 31.23 30.47 -77.36
C VAL A 11 30.54 29.11 -77.35
N MET A 12 31.09 28.16 -76.59
CA MET A 12 30.42 26.92 -76.22
C MET A 12 30.01 27.05 -74.75
N ALA A 13 28.72 27.29 -74.55
CA ALA A 13 28.06 27.15 -73.25
C ALA A 13 28.23 25.72 -72.77
N VAL A 14 29.01 25.53 -71.71
CA VAL A 14 29.14 24.23 -71.04
C VAL A 14 27.91 24.03 -70.16
N ILE A 15 26.88 23.43 -70.75
CA ILE A 15 25.82 22.72 -70.04
C ILE A 15 26.39 21.33 -69.71
N ILE A 16 26.82 21.14 -68.47
CA ILE A 16 26.95 19.80 -67.88
C ILE A 16 25.81 19.66 -66.89
N GLY A 17 24.78 18.95 -67.33
CA GLY A 17 23.71 18.46 -66.48
C GLY A 17 24.12 17.17 -65.76
N LEU A 18 23.43 16.94 -64.63
CA LEU A 18 23.36 15.76 -63.77
C LEU A 18 24.41 15.67 -62.65
N SER A 19 24.07 16.22 -61.49
CA SER A 19 23.96 15.41 -60.25
C SER A 19 23.30 16.18 -59.11
N ALA A 20 22.12 15.67 -58.71
CA ALA A 20 21.52 15.71 -57.38
C ALA A 20 21.43 17.05 -56.61
N CYS A 21 20.22 17.63 -56.66
CA CYS A 21 19.59 18.12 -55.44
C CYS A 21 19.48 16.92 -54.48
N SER A 22 20.38 16.80 -53.51
CA SER A 22 20.09 16.01 -52.31
C SER A 22 19.49 16.96 -51.27
N SER A 23 18.20 17.22 -51.43
CA SER A 23 17.35 17.24 -50.25
C SER A 23 17.52 15.87 -49.61
N SER A 24 18.40 15.74 -48.62
CA SER A 24 18.33 14.65 -47.65
C SER A 24 17.09 14.90 -46.80
N ALA A 25 15.93 14.70 -47.42
CA ALA A 25 14.85 14.05 -46.74
C ALA A 25 15.38 12.66 -46.42
N ASP A 26 15.97 12.51 -45.24
CA ASP A 26 16.23 11.20 -44.68
C ASP A 26 14.89 10.48 -44.62
N LYS A 27 14.65 9.59 -45.58
CA LYS A 27 13.61 8.58 -45.54
C LYS A 27 14.05 7.42 -44.63
N ALA A 28 14.50 7.78 -43.43
CA ALA A 28 14.55 6.89 -42.28
C ALA A 28 13.41 7.36 -41.36
N GLY A 29 12.28 6.65 -41.40
CA GLY A 29 11.13 6.88 -40.53
C GLY A 29 11.41 6.46 -39.08
N GLY A 30 12.48 6.95 -38.48
CA GLY A 30 12.64 6.96 -37.04
C GLY A 30 11.96 8.21 -36.51
N ARG A 31 10.89 8.06 -35.74
CA ARG A 31 10.40 9.16 -34.88
C ARG A 31 11.62 9.67 -34.12
N GLY A 32 12.02 10.93 -34.36
CA GLY A 32 13.12 11.54 -33.61
C GLY A 32 12.90 11.29 -32.12
N LEU A 33 13.94 10.82 -31.42
CA LEU A 33 13.88 10.61 -29.98
C LEU A 33 13.47 11.96 -29.37
N GLN A 34 12.25 12.02 -28.83
CA GLN A 34 11.75 13.21 -28.14
C GLN A 34 12.70 13.46 -26.97
N GLU A 35 13.32 14.64 -26.93
CA GLU A 35 14.18 15.02 -25.81
C GLU A 35 13.33 15.04 -24.52
N VAL A 36 13.69 14.20 -23.55
CA VAL A 36 12.98 14.08 -22.28
C VAL A 36 13.70 14.93 -21.25
N ILE A 37 13.04 15.98 -20.76
CA ILE A 37 13.52 16.75 -19.62
C ILE A 37 13.02 16.07 -18.34
N VAL A 38 13.98 15.68 -17.51
CA VAL A 38 13.72 15.14 -16.18
C VAL A 38 13.97 16.25 -15.15
N LEU A 39 12.97 16.51 -14.31
CA LEU A 39 13.06 17.45 -13.19
C LEU A 39 13.26 16.65 -11.90
N GLU A 40 14.41 16.85 -11.27
CA GLU A 40 14.75 16.24 -9.99
C GLU A 40 13.96 16.90 -8.86
N ILE A 41 13.12 16.12 -8.18
CA ILE A 41 12.25 16.55 -7.09
C ILE A 41 12.71 15.85 -5.81
N ALA A 42 13.32 16.59 -4.90
CA ALA A 42 13.64 16.08 -3.58
C ALA A 42 12.38 15.75 -2.78
N GLN A 43 12.40 14.60 -2.10
CA GLN A 43 11.34 14.18 -1.20
C GLN A 43 11.88 13.46 0.03
N LEU A 44 11.18 13.63 1.14
CA LEU A 44 11.53 13.00 2.40
C LEU A 44 11.26 11.48 2.37
N ASP A 45 10.09 11.08 1.88
CA ASP A 45 9.61 9.70 1.93
C ASP A 45 9.99 8.93 0.65
N ASP A 46 9.95 7.60 0.71
CA ASP A 46 10.27 6.73 -0.45
C ASP A 46 9.17 6.74 -1.54
N VAL A 47 8.01 7.33 -1.24
CA VAL A 47 6.88 7.41 -2.16
C VAL A 47 6.25 8.80 -2.04
N ALA A 48 6.12 9.49 -3.18
CA ALA A 48 5.48 10.80 -3.21
C ALA A 48 4.01 10.70 -2.79
N PRO A 49 3.44 11.72 -2.12
CA PRO A 49 2.01 11.74 -1.81
C PRO A 49 1.15 11.57 -3.08
N PRO A 50 0.02 10.84 -3.03
CA PRO A 50 -0.90 10.65 -4.16
C PRO A 50 -1.31 11.93 -4.89
N GLN A 51 -1.37 13.08 -4.21
CA GLN A 51 -1.65 14.37 -4.83
C GLN A 51 -0.47 14.81 -5.73
N VAL A 52 0.77 14.64 -5.27
CA VAL A 52 1.99 14.91 -6.05
C VAL A 52 2.11 13.93 -7.21
N GLN A 53 1.78 12.65 -6.99
CA GLN A 53 1.73 11.65 -8.07
C GLN A 53 0.69 12.01 -9.14
N ALA A 54 -0.51 12.46 -8.74
CA ALA A 54 -1.54 12.90 -9.67
C ALA A 54 -1.06 14.07 -10.54
N TYR A 55 -0.34 15.03 -9.94
CA TYR A 55 0.27 16.12 -10.69
C TYR A 55 1.36 15.63 -11.64
N ALA A 56 2.27 14.76 -11.19
CA ALA A 56 3.33 14.19 -12.04
C ALA A 56 2.75 13.42 -13.25
N ALA A 57 1.69 12.64 -13.04
CA ALA A 57 0.98 11.92 -14.10
C ALA A 57 0.35 12.87 -15.13
N GLU A 58 -0.24 13.98 -14.69
CA GLU A 58 -0.82 14.97 -15.60
C GLU A 58 0.27 15.74 -16.37
N VAL A 59 1.43 16.01 -15.76
CA VAL A 59 2.60 16.59 -16.45
C VAL A 59 3.11 15.66 -17.56
N GLU A 60 3.28 14.37 -17.26
CA GLU A 60 3.73 13.38 -18.25
C GLU A 60 2.71 13.25 -19.40
N LYS A 61 1.42 13.17 -19.07
CA LYS A 61 0.33 13.09 -20.05
C LYS A 61 0.28 14.32 -20.96
N GLN A 62 0.31 15.53 -20.41
CA GLN A 62 0.20 16.76 -21.20
C GLN A 62 1.45 17.07 -22.01
N SER A 63 2.63 16.70 -21.50
CA SER A 63 3.89 16.80 -22.24
C SER A 63 4.09 15.67 -23.26
N ARG A 64 3.21 14.66 -23.28
CA ARG A 64 3.39 13.43 -24.06
C ARG A 64 4.74 12.77 -23.76
N GLY A 65 5.19 12.82 -22.50
CA GLY A 65 6.44 12.24 -22.04
C GLY A 65 7.69 13.10 -22.19
N SER A 66 7.64 14.31 -22.75
CA SER A 66 8.85 15.18 -22.80
C SER A 66 9.19 15.86 -21.47
N LEU A 67 8.28 15.85 -20.50
CA LEU A 67 8.55 16.31 -19.13
C LEU A 67 8.22 15.18 -18.16
N ARG A 68 9.16 14.88 -17.27
CA ARG A 68 9.01 13.87 -16.21
C ARG A 68 9.58 14.38 -14.91
N PHE A 69 9.01 13.94 -13.80
CA PHE A 69 9.61 14.12 -12.48
C PHE A 69 10.36 12.86 -12.10
N HIS A 70 11.55 13.05 -11.55
CA HIS A 70 12.30 12.00 -10.88
C HIS A 70 12.37 12.37 -9.41
N PHE A 71 11.94 11.46 -8.53
CA PHE A 71 11.89 11.72 -7.11
C PHE A 71 13.15 11.19 -6.43
N ASN A 72 13.78 12.05 -5.63
CA ASN A 72 14.96 11.69 -4.85
C ASN A 72 14.53 11.47 -3.39
N ASP A 73 14.47 10.20 -3.02
CA ASP A 73 13.96 9.71 -1.74
C ASP A 73 14.91 10.00 -0.57
N SER A 74 14.37 9.90 0.65
CA SER A 74 15.14 10.06 1.89
C SER A 74 15.88 11.41 2.02
N TRP A 75 15.42 12.44 1.30
CA TRP A 75 16.05 13.75 1.31
C TRP A 75 15.88 14.39 2.70
N ARG A 76 17.00 14.66 3.38
CA ARG A 76 17.03 15.27 4.73
C ARG A 76 16.28 14.43 5.79
N MET A 77 16.20 13.12 5.59
CA MET A 77 15.53 12.21 6.52
C MET A 77 16.11 12.31 7.94
N GLY A 78 15.23 12.44 8.93
CA GLY A 78 15.59 12.53 10.34
C GLY A 78 16.02 13.92 10.82
N GLU A 79 16.13 14.91 9.94
CA GLU A 79 16.38 16.30 10.36
C GLU A 79 15.09 16.95 10.90
N ILE A 80 15.20 17.76 11.96
CA ILE A 80 14.05 18.46 12.56
C ILE A 80 13.49 19.53 11.61
N ASP A 81 14.37 20.32 11.00
CA ASP A 81 14.01 21.39 10.05
C ASP A 81 14.13 20.90 8.59
N PHE A 82 13.78 19.63 8.31
CA PHE A 82 14.01 19.00 7.00
C PHE A 82 13.38 19.78 5.82
N GLU A 83 12.14 20.28 5.94
CA GLU A 83 11.49 21.05 4.87
C GLU A 83 12.16 22.40 4.65
N LYS A 84 12.55 23.09 5.73
CA LYS A 84 13.28 24.36 5.63
C LYS A 84 14.63 24.15 4.94
N ASN A 85 15.40 23.16 5.39
CA ASN A 85 16.70 22.82 4.81
C ASN A 85 16.55 22.37 3.34
N THR A 86 15.46 21.68 3.01
CA THR A 86 15.13 21.30 1.62
C THR A 86 14.83 22.55 0.76
N LEU A 87 14.07 23.51 1.27
CA LEU A 87 13.81 24.78 0.58
C LEU A 87 15.11 25.58 0.35
N GLU A 88 16.02 25.59 1.33
CA GLU A 88 17.35 26.18 1.18
C GLU A 88 18.21 25.42 0.15
N ASP A 89 18.09 24.10 0.07
CA ASP A 89 18.77 23.26 -0.95
C ASP A 89 18.28 23.58 -2.36
N VAL A 90 16.96 23.71 -2.55
CA VAL A 90 16.36 24.10 -3.83
C VAL A 90 16.81 25.51 -4.21
N THR A 91 16.68 26.47 -3.29
CA THR A 91 17.06 27.87 -3.52
C THR A 91 18.55 28.00 -3.88
N GLY A 92 19.41 27.24 -3.22
CA GLY A 92 20.85 27.17 -3.49
C GLY A 92 21.24 26.34 -4.71
N GLY A 93 20.29 25.70 -5.40
CA GLY A 93 20.53 24.89 -6.59
C GLY A 93 21.19 23.53 -6.33
N ARG A 94 21.15 23.01 -5.09
CA ARG A 94 21.63 21.65 -4.76
C ARG A 94 20.70 20.56 -5.31
N THR A 95 19.43 20.89 -5.49
CA THR A 95 18.45 20.08 -6.22
C THR A 95 17.60 21.00 -7.10
N ALA A 96 17.04 20.47 -8.19
CA ALA A 96 16.25 21.26 -9.12
C ALA A 96 14.91 21.72 -8.51
N GLY A 97 14.30 20.86 -7.69
CA GLY A 97 13.04 21.11 -7.03
C GLY A 97 12.80 20.20 -5.84
N ALA A 98 11.65 20.39 -5.21
CA ALA A 98 11.17 19.58 -4.09
C ALA A 98 9.64 19.66 -4.01
N TRP A 99 9.03 18.74 -3.27
CA TRP A 99 7.71 18.99 -2.69
C TRP A 99 7.83 19.22 -1.18
N VAL A 100 7.07 20.18 -0.66
CA VAL A 100 7.01 20.51 0.79
C VAL A 100 5.59 20.92 1.19
N GLY A 101 5.27 20.83 2.48
CA GLY A 101 4.04 21.42 3.01
C GLY A 101 4.11 22.96 2.99
N VAL A 102 3.04 23.62 2.56
CA VAL A 102 3.03 25.09 2.42
C VAL A 102 3.27 25.83 3.75
N ARG A 103 3.01 25.18 4.89
CA ARG A 103 3.31 25.73 6.23
C ARG A 103 4.80 25.98 6.46
N SER A 104 5.69 25.37 5.68
CA SER A 104 7.14 25.50 5.86
C SER A 104 7.72 26.76 5.21
N PHE A 105 6.96 27.45 4.36
CA PHE A 105 7.44 28.63 3.64
C PHE A 105 7.68 29.85 4.53
N ASP A 106 6.95 29.98 5.65
CA ASP A 106 7.17 31.07 6.60
C ASP A 106 8.56 30.98 7.27
N LEU A 107 9.12 29.77 7.42
CA LEU A 107 10.47 29.52 7.91
C LEU A 107 11.58 30.10 7.02
N ILE A 108 11.27 30.44 5.76
CA ILE A 108 12.17 31.13 4.83
C ILE A 108 11.68 32.56 4.49
N GLY A 109 10.76 33.10 5.30
CA GLY A 109 10.27 34.47 5.20
C GLY A 109 9.14 34.70 4.20
N VAL A 110 8.49 33.64 3.69
CA VAL A 110 7.35 33.76 2.77
C VAL A 110 6.04 33.55 3.53
N THR A 111 5.31 34.64 3.78
CA THR A 111 4.08 34.63 4.59
C THR A 111 2.81 34.42 3.78
N SER A 112 2.87 34.48 2.44
CA SER A 112 1.69 34.45 1.56
C SER A 112 0.82 33.20 1.68
N PHE A 113 1.35 32.12 2.26
CA PHE A 113 0.61 30.88 2.55
C PHE A 113 -0.02 30.83 3.94
N GLN A 114 0.32 31.74 4.86
CA GLN A 114 -0.19 31.75 6.22
C GLN A 114 -1.72 31.79 6.31
N PRO A 115 -2.45 32.56 5.46
CA PRO A 115 -3.92 32.52 5.48
C PRO A 115 -4.51 31.13 5.20
N LEU A 116 -3.87 30.31 4.34
CA LEU A 116 -4.35 28.96 4.00
C LEU A 116 -4.18 27.98 5.16
N VAL A 117 -3.18 28.20 6.01
CA VAL A 117 -2.87 27.38 7.19
C VAL A 117 -3.34 28.04 8.49
N ALA A 118 -4.13 29.11 8.42
CA ALA A 118 -4.70 29.76 9.58
C ALA A 118 -5.54 28.78 10.41
N PRO A 119 -5.31 28.68 11.74
CA PRO A 119 -5.88 27.61 12.55
C PRO A 119 -7.40 27.64 12.56
N MET A 120 -8.00 26.48 12.26
CA MET A 120 -9.44 26.21 12.19
C MET A 120 -10.21 27.07 11.17
N LEU A 121 -9.52 27.65 10.18
CA LEU A 121 -10.17 28.35 9.06
C LEU A 121 -10.60 27.35 7.98
N VAL A 122 -9.64 26.63 7.41
CA VAL A 122 -9.90 25.59 6.42
C VAL A 122 -10.03 24.27 7.17
N ASP A 123 -11.20 24.08 7.79
CA ASP A 123 -11.49 22.99 8.72
C ASP A 123 -12.34 21.84 8.12
N SER A 124 -12.57 21.86 6.80
CA SER A 124 -13.26 20.81 6.06
C SER A 124 -12.77 20.65 4.62
N GLN A 125 -12.87 19.44 4.09
CA GLN A 125 -12.54 19.09 2.71
C GLN A 125 -13.43 19.85 1.71
N LEU A 126 -14.65 20.23 2.11
CA LEU A 126 -15.53 21.06 1.30
C LEU A 126 -15.00 22.50 1.15
N VAL A 127 -14.56 23.11 2.25
CA VAL A 127 -13.95 24.46 2.21
C VAL A 127 -12.64 24.42 1.41
N GLN A 128 -11.78 23.43 1.68
CA GLN A 128 -10.57 23.19 0.88
C GLN A 128 -10.90 23.05 -0.61
N SER A 129 -11.89 22.22 -0.98
CA SER A 129 -12.27 22.00 -2.37
C SER A 129 -12.67 23.30 -3.08
N ARG A 130 -13.40 24.21 -2.41
CA ARG A 130 -13.78 25.51 -3.01
C ARG A 130 -12.55 26.37 -3.26
N ILE A 131 -11.68 26.51 -2.25
CA ILE A 131 -10.46 27.33 -2.34
C ILE A 131 -9.57 26.84 -3.49
N PHE A 132 -9.32 25.54 -3.58
CA PHE A 132 -8.45 24.98 -4.62
C PHE A 132 -9.08 25.00 -6.01
N SER A 133 -10.40 24.84 -6.12
CA SER A 133 -11.09 24.90 -7.43
C SER A 133 -11.11 26.31 -8.02
N GLU A 134 -10.99 27.34 -7.19
CA GLU A 134 -10.85 28.74 -7.64
C GLU A 134 -9.41 29.12 -8.01
N GLY A 135 -8.43 28.22 -7.85
CA GLY A 135 -7.03 28.49 -8.17
C GLY A 135 -6.31 29.41 -7.17
N ILE A 136 -6.94 29.73 -6.03
CA ILE A 136 -6.41 30.66 -5.02
C ILE A 136 -5.00 30.29 -4.54
N PRO A 137 -4.67 29.01 -4.24
CA PRO A 137 -3.34 28.67 -3.76
C PRO A 137 -2.23 28.97 -4.77
N LEU A 138 -2.52 28.98 -6.07
CA LEU A 138 -1.57 29.38 -7.10
C LEU A 138 -1.40 30.92 -7.16
N GLU A 139 -2.43 31.70 -6.79
CA GLU A 139 -2.28 33.14 -6.58
C GLU A 139 -1.37 33.44 -5.38
N MET A 140 -1.56 32.71 -4.27
CA MET A 140 -0.74 32.81 -3.05
C MET A 140 0.73 32.46 -3.32
N ALA A 141 0.98 31.53 -4.25
CA ALA A 141 2.33 31.15 -4.66
C ALA A 141 3.16 32.29 -5.27
N ARG A 142 2.54 33.41 -5.70
CA ARG A 142 3.28 34.60 -6.15
C ARG A 142 4.15 35.20 -5.05
N GLY A 143 3.86 34.95 -3.77
CA GLY A 143 4.73 35.35 -2.67
C GLY A 143 6.12 34.69 -2.69
N LEU A 144 6.32 33.65 -3.50
CA LEU A 144 7.64 33.05 -3.73
C LEU A 144 8.52 33.88 -4.69
N GLU A 145 7.93 34.84 -5.42
CA GLU A 145 8.68 35.72 -6.30
C GLU A 145 9.73 36.51 -5.50
N GLY A 146 10.98 36.48 -5.96
CA GLY A 146 12.11 37.11 -5.26
C GLY A 146 12.81 36.20 -4.24
N HIS A 147 12.25 35.04 -3.90
CA HIS A 147 12.86 34.05 -3.00
C HIS A 147 13.66 32.96 -3.74
N GLY A 148 13.88 33.10 -5.05
CA GLY A 148 14.61 32.11 -5.86
C GLY A 148 13.84 30.81 -6.13
N LEU A 149 12.55 30.77 -5.76
CA LEU A 149 11.66 29.62 -5.91
C LEU A 149 10.50 29.94 -6.84
N VAL A 150 9.99 28.92 -7.53
CA VAL A 150 8.77 28.98 -8.33
C VAL A 150 7.93 27.75 -7.99
N ALA A 151 6.74 27.94 -7.42
CA ALA A 151 5.79 26.83 -7.29
C ALA A 151 5.20 26.51 -8.68
N VAL A 152 5.39 25.27 -9.11
CA VAL A 152 4.81 24.75 -10.34
C VAL A 152 3.46 24.08 -10.09
N ALA A 153 3.16 23.71 -8.85
CA ALA A 153 1.84 23.32 -8.38
C ALA A 153 1.67 23.64 -6.89
N VAL A 154 0.44 23.92 -6.48
CA VAL A 154 0.00 23.89 -5.08
C VAL A 154 -1.24 23.00 -5.02
N LEU A 155 -1.16 21.93 -4.25
CA LEU A 155 -2.09 20.81 -4.24
C LEU A 155 -2.76 20.69 -2.87
N PRO A 156 -4.02 20.23 -2.82
CA PRO A 156 -4.72 20.00 -1.56
C PRO A 156 -4.09 18.84 -0.79
N GLY A 157 -4.46 18.69 0.48
CA GLY A 157 -4.01 17.54 1.27
C GLY A 157 -4.88 17.27 2.50
N PRO A 158 -4.60 16.17 3.23
CA PRO A 158 -5.40 15.72 4.36
C PRO A 158 -5.44 16.76 5.48
N MET A 159 -6.48 16.69 6.31
CA MET A 159 -6.61 17.61 7.44
C MET A 159 -5.65 17.23 8.54
N ARG A 160 -4.88 18.21 9.02
CA ARG A 160 -3.97 17.98 10.13
C ARG A 160 -4.69 18.13 11.46
N LYS A 161 -4.43 17.17 12.35
CA LYS A 161 -5.20 16.90 13.58
C LYS A 161 -4.25 16.81 14.77
N VAL A 162 -4.82 16.89 15.97
CA VAL A 162 -4.08 16.71 17.21
C VAL A 162 -4.23 15.29 17.72
N LEU A 163 -3.12 14.54 17.74
CA LEU A 163 -2.99 13.23 18.37
C LEU A 163 -2.53 13.41 19.81
N GLY A 164 -3.42 13.19 20.77
CA GLY A 164 -3.11 13.14 22.19
C GLY A 164 -2.57 11.78 22.62
N VAL A 165 -1.46 11.79 23.35
CA VAL A 165 -0.80 10.57 23.85
C VAL A 165 -1.64 9.90 24.93
N ARG A 166 -1.93 10.63 26.02
CA ARG A 166 -2.62 10.08 27.21
C ARG A 166 -4.07 10.53 27.37
N LYS A 167 -4.45 11.64 26.75
CA LYS A 167 -5.78 12.25 26.86
C LYS A 167 -6.16 12.91 25.54
N PRO A 168 -7.46 13.11 25.25
CA PRO A 168 -7.89 13.91 24.11
C PRO A 168 -7.66 15.41 24.37
N PHE A 169 -7.53 16.17 23.28
CA PHE A 169 -7.33 17.61 23.30
C PHE A 169 -8.52 18.30 22.61
N ARG A 170 -9.54 18.63 23.40
CA ARG A 170 -10.88 19.00 22.91
C ARG A 170 -11.20 20.47 23.11
N GLU A 171 -10.53 21.13 24.04
CA GLU A 171 -10.75 22.53 24.39
C GLU A 171 -9.43 23.20 24.85
N PRO A 172 -9.36 24.54 24.93
CA PRO A 172 -8.10 25.23 25.30
C PRO A 172 -7.51 24.78 26.65
N ALA A 173 -8.35 24.33 27.58
CA ALA A 173 -7.88 23.83 28.87
C ALA A 173 -7.02 22.57 28.77
N ASP A 174 -7.21 21.76 27.72
CA ASP A 174 -6.45 20.54 27.52
C ASP A 174 -5.00 20.81 27.11
N PHE A 175 -4.74 21.94 26.44
CA PHE A 175 -3.43 22.35 25.91
C PHE A 175 -2.57 23.09 26.93
N ARG A 176 -3.16 23.71 27.96
CA ARG A 176 -2.42 24.55 28.92
C ARG A 176 -1.34 23.75 29.64
N GLY A 177 -0.09 24.20 29.50
CA GLY A 177 1.07 23.59 30.16
C GLY A 177 1.47 22.22 29.59
N THR A 178 0.93 21.84 28.44
CA THR A 178 1.33 20.61 27.72
C THR A 178 2.39 20.89 26.67
N VAL A 179 3.11 19.84 26.25
CA VAL A 179 4.05 19.90 25.12
C VAL A 179 3.38 19.38 23.85
N LEU A 180 3.25 20.23 22.83
CA LEU A 180 2.72 19.91 21.50
C LEU A 180 3.86 19.75 20.50
N GLY A 181 4.03 18.54 19.97
CA GLY A 181 4.91 18.28 18.84
C GLY A 181 4.35 18.88 17.55
N ILE A 182 5.23 19.44 16.71
CA ILE A 182 4.93 19.98 15.37
C ILE A 182 6.08 19.70 14.41
N GLN A 183 5.86 19.77 13.09
CA GLN A 183 6.92 19.65 12.07
C GLN A 183 7.57 21.00 11.67
N GLY A 184 7.27 22.07 12.41
CA GLY A 184 7.79 23.42 12.17
C GLY A 184 6.86 24.32 11.34
N GLY A 185 7.12 25.62 11.40
CA GLY A 185 6.35 26.69 10.77
C GLY A 185 5.88 27.70 11.80
N ASP A 186 5.88 28.98 11.45
CA ASP A 186 5.51 30.07 12.37
C ASP A 186 4.04 29.97 12.80
N ILE A 187 3.14 29.58 11.88
CA ILE A 187 1.71 29.40 12.20
C ILE A 187 1.45 28.22 13.16
N PRO A 188 1.99 27.00 12.94
CA PRO A 188 1.93 25.94 13.94
C PRO A 188 2.45 26.34 15.32
N GLU A 189 3.57 27.07 15.38
CA GLU A 189 4.18 27.55 16.63
C GLU A 189 3.30 28.57 17.35
N ALA A 190 2.80 29.56 16.61
CA ALA A 190 1.88 30.57 17.12
C ALA A 190 0.58 29.93 17.61
N THR A 191 0.08 28.91 16.92
CA THR A 191 -1.12 28.16 17.30
C THR A 191 -0.91 27.42 18.62
N ALA A 192 0.20 26.70 18.78
CA ALA A 192 0.53 26.01 20.03
C ALA A 192 0.57 26.99 21.21
N LYS A 193 1.25 28.13 21.02
CA LYS A 193 1.35 29.20 22.03
C LYS A 193 -0.02 29.80 22.36
N ALA A 194 -0.85 30.08 21.36
CA ALA A 194 -2.20 30.64 21.54
C ALA A 194 -3.13 29.69 22.30
N LEU A 195 -2.95 28.38 22.13
CA LEU A 195 -3.64 27.35 22.91
C LEU A 195 -3.07 27.16 24.33
N GLY A 196 -1.95 27.80 24.65
CA GLY A 196 -1.29 27.71 25.97
C GLY A 196 -0.37 26.51 26.13
N ALA A 197 -0.03 25.83 25.03
CA ALA A 197 0.97 24.76 25.00
C ALA A 197 2.37 25.33 24.74
N THR A 198 3.40 24.60 25.18
CA THR A 198 4.75 24.76 24.64
C THR A 198 4.86 23.88 23.40
N PHE A 199 5.53 24.33 22.34
CA PHE A 199 5.77 23.50 21.17
C PHE A 199 7.16 22.86 21.23
N THR A 200 7.31 21.74 20.55
CA THR A 200 8.61 21.19 20.17
C THR A 200 8.59 20.82 18.69
N ARG A 201 9.65 21.18 17.96
CA ARG A 201 9.80 20.74 16.57
C ARG A 201 10.28 19.29 16.55
N MET A 202 9.68 18.49 15.69
CA MET A 202 9.95 17.07 15.56
C MET A 202 10.26 16.75 14.09
N SER A 203 11.26 15.89 13.87
CA SER A 203 11.49 15.33 12.55
C SER A 203 10.35 14.38 12.16
N SER A 204 10.27 14.03 10.88
CA SER A 204 9.47 12.86 10.48
C SER A 204 9.99 11.60 11.19
N GLY A 205 9.08 10.70 11.57
CA GLY A 205 9.40 9.45 12.26
C GLY A 205 9.92 9.59 13.69
N ALA A 206 9.96 10.80 14.28
CA ALA A 206 10.40 11.01 15.65
C ALA A 206 9.50 10.27 16.65
N ARG A 207 10.09 9.71 17.72
CA ARG A 207 9.34 9.07 18.81
C ARG A 207 8.51 10.10 19.58
N LEU A 208 7.40 9.68 20.18
CA LEU A 208 6.53 10.54 20.99
C LEU A 208 7.04 10.75 22.44
N ASP A 209 8.32 10.54 22.67
CA ASP A 209 8.92 10.68 24.00
C ASP A 209 8.93 12.17 24.42
N GLY A 210 8.33 12.46 25.57
CA GLY A 210 8.33 13.82 26.14
C GLY A 210 7.31 14.79 25.53
N VAL A 211 6.44 14.33 24.62
CA VAL A 211 5.31 15.12 24.11
C VAL A 211 3.97 14.62 24.66
N ASP A 212 3.04 15.54 24.90
CA ASP A 212 1.68 15.19 25.36
C ASP A 212 0.71 15.05 24.18
N ALA A 213 1.00 15.77 23.09
CA ALA A 213 0.28 15.70 21.84
C ALA A 213 1.22 15.88 20.65
N TYR A 214 0.82 15.36 19.49
CA TYR A 214 1.52 15.57 18.22
C TYR A 214 0.52 16.00 17.14
N GLU A 215 0.85 17.06 16.42
CA GLU A 215 0.05 17.57 15.31
C GLU A 215 0.49 16.90 14.01
N GLN A 216 -0.40 16.11 13.39
CA GLN A 216 -0.16 15.36 12.15
C GLN A 216 -1.47 15.08 11.39
N PRO A 217 -1.44 14.89 10.06
CA PRO A 217 -2.52 14.26 9.31
C PRO A 217 -2.70 12.79 9.72
N ALA A 218 -3.86 12.20 9.42
CA ALA A 218 -4.17 10.84 9.86
C ALA A 218 -3.26 9.78 9.19
N GLU A 219 -2.84 9.96 7.94
CA GLU A 219 -1.99 8.99 7.24
C GLU A 219 -0.59 8.93 7.86
N ASN A 220 0.00 10.06 8.25
CA ASN A 220 1.29 10.08 8.94
C ASN A 220 1.19 9.49 10.34
N ILE A 221 0.06 9.67 11.03
CA ILE A 221 -0.18 9.00 12.32
C ILE A 221 -0.15 7.48 12.15
N LEU A 222 -0.78 6.98 11.09
CA LEU A 222 -0.82 5.56 10.76
C LEU A 222 0.56 5.04 10.29
N GLY A 223 1.17 5.69 9.30
CA GLY A 223 2.42 5.29 8.66
C GLY A 223 3.63 5.39 9.60
N GLY A 224 3.62 6.37 10.51
CA GLY A 224 4.60 6.49 11.59
C GLY A 224 4.35 5.57 12.79
N PHE A 225 3.32 4.70 12.73
CA PHE A 225 2.90 3.79 13.80
C PHE A 225 2.57 4.47 15.14
N TYR A 226 2.31 5.77 15.13
CA TYR A 226 2.02 6.57 16.32
C TYR A 226 0.74 6.13 17.03
N GLY A 227 -0.21 5.53 16.29
CA GLY A 227 -1.43 4.95 16.84
C GLY A 227 -1.19 3.80 17.83
N LEU A 228 0.04 3.25 17.93
CA LEU A 228 0.39 2.25 18.95
C LEU A 228 0.67 2.88 20.33
N GLU A 229 1.23 4.09 20.35
CA GLU A 229 1.67 4.79 21.57
C GLU A 229 0.70 5.89 22.02
N ALA A 230 -0.03 6.49 21.07
CA ALA A 230 -0.99 7.56 21.31
C ALA A 230 -2.39 7.16 20.85
N LYS A 231 -3.41 7.45 21.68
CA LYS A 231 -4.73 6.80 21.55
C LYS A 231 -5.89 7.77 21.37
N TYR A 232 -5.65 9.06 21.18
CA TYR A 232 -6.75 10.04 21.10
C TYR A 232 -6.56 11.02 19.96
N ILE A 233 -7.48 11.05 19.00
CA ILE A 233 -7.56 12.09 17.97
C ILE A 233 -8.88 12.82 18.14
N THR A 234 -8.89 14.14 18.34
CA THR A 234 -10.17 14.85 18.47
C THR A 234 -10.90 14.88 17.13
N ALA A 235 -12.10 14.29 17.07
CA ALA A 235 -12.76 13.92 15.81
C ALA A 235 -13.02 15.10 14.86
N ASN A 236 -13.46 16.24 15.40
CA ASN A 236 -13.95 17.40 14.66
C ASN A 236 -13.10 18.66 14.87
N VAL A 237 -11.85 18.49 15.31
CA VAL A 237 -10.86 19.57 15.39
C VAL A 237 -9.84 19.34 14.29
N ASN A 238 -10.03 20.06 13.18
CA ASN A 238 -9.09 20.15 12.06
C ASN A 238 -8.38 21.50 12.16
N LEU A 239 -7.06 21.49 12.25
CA LEU A 239 -6.29 22.73 12.42
C LEU A 239 -6.11 23.44 11.08
N TRP A 240 -5.65 22.73 10.05
CA TRP A 240 -5.49 23.24 8.68
C TRP A 240 -5.25 22.05 7.71
N PRO A 241 -5.40 22.25 6.39
CA PRO A 241 -5.00 21.24 5.41
C PRO A 241 -3.48 21.12 5.32
N GLN A 242 -2.98 19.91 5.04
CA GLN A 242 -1.62 19.69 4.57
C GLN A 242 -1.54 20.04 3.08
N ALA A 243 -1.74 21.30 2.73
CA ALA A 243 -1.52 21.74 1.36
C ALA A 243 -0.03 21.56 0.99
N ILE A 244 0.23 21.04 -0.21
CA ILE A 244 1.56 20.66 -0.70
C ILE A 244 1.94 21.57 -1.86
N ALA A 245 3.13 22.15 -1.84
CA ALA A 245 3.69 22.84 -3.00
C ALA A 245 4.78 21.99 -3.66
N VAL A 246 4.74 21.87 -4.99
CA VAL A 246 5.87 21.41 -5.79
C VAL A 246 6.60 22.64 -6.31
N VAL A 247 7.84 22.82 -5.91
CA VAL A 247 8.66 23.98 -6.24
C VAL A 247 9.85 23.59 -7.09
N LEU A 248 10.24 24.49 -8.00
CA LEU A 248 11.52 24.46 -8.68
C LEU A 248 12.34 25.69 -8.27
N ASN A 249 13.66 25.58 -8.30
CA ASN A 249 14.49 26.76 -8.25
C ASN A 249 14.30 27.60 -9.53
N GLN A 250 14.51 28.91 -9.40
CA GLN A 250 14.22 29.85 -10.47
C GLN A 250 15.03 29.60 -11.75
N ALA A 251 16.28 29.12 -11.64
CA ALA A 251 17.12 28.84 -12.80
C ALA A 251 16.59 27.63 -13.58
N SER A 252 16.25 26.53 -12.88
CA SER A 252 15.63 25.34 -13.48
C SER A 252 14.29 25.67 -14.15
N TYR A 253 13.45 26.49 -13.52
CA TYR A 253 12.17 26.92 -14.13
C TYR A 253 12.37 27.80 -15.38
N ARG A 254 13.37 28.70 -15.37
CA ARG A 254 13.68 29.57 -16.52
C ARG A 254 14.31 28.82 -17.69
N ALA A 255 15.03 27.73 -17.42
CA ALA A 255 15.61 26.88 -18.46
C ALA A 255 14.56 26.12 -19.28
N LEU A 256 13.34 25.96 -18.76
CA LEU A 256 12.22 25.39 -19.50
C LEU A 256 11.79 26.32 -20.65
N THR A 257 11.21 25.74 -21.69
CA THR A 257 10.52 26.52 -22.74
C THR A 257 9.17 27.04 -22.23
N ASP A 258 8.60 28.05 -22.91
CA ASP A 258 7.25 28.54 -22.58
C ASP A 258 6.21 27.43 -22.66
N ALA A 259 6.30 26.55 -23.66
CA ALA A 259 5.41 25.40 -23.81
C ALA A 259 5.51 24.44 -22.62
N GLN A 260 6.72 24.19 -22.10
CA GLN A 260 6.93 23.33 -20.94
C GLN A 260 6.42 23.96 -19.65
N ARG A 261 6.64 25.27 -19.45
CA ARG A 261 6.05 26.01 -18.32
C ARG A 261 4.53 25.99 -18.36
N GLU A 262 3.95 26.12 -19.54
CA GLU A 262 2.50 26.06 -19.74
C GLU A 262 1.95 24.66 -19.42
N VAL A 263 2.66 23.60 -19.82
CA VAL A 263 2.30 22.22 -19.43
C VAL A 263 2.27 22.06 -17.90
N LEU A 264 3.30 22.52 -17.19
CA LEU A 264 3.33 22.46 -15.72
C LEU A 264 2.13 23.20 -15.10
N ARG A 265 1.86 24.42 -15.56
CA ARG A 265 0.74 25.24 -15.07
C ARG A 265 -0.63 24.59 -15.31
N LYS A 266 -0.85 24.07 -16.51
CA LYS A 266 -2.12 23.41 -16.87
C LYS A 266 -2.29 22.09 -16.13
N ALA A 267 -1.23 21.30 -16.02
CA ALA A 267 -1.24 20.06 -15.25
C ALA A 267 -1.54 20.29 -13.77
N ALA A 268 -1.04 21.37 -13.18
CA ALA A 268 -1.34 21.72 -11.79
C ALA A 268 -2.84 21.98 -11.58
N THR A 269 -3.49 22.63 -12.54
CA THR A 269 -4.94 22.89 -12.51
C THR A 269 -5.74 21.60 -12.72
N ASP A 270 -5.37 20.82 -13.73
CA ASP A 270 -6.09 19.60 -14.13
C ASP A 270 -5.91 18.45 -13.12
N ALA A 271 -4.89 18.49 -12.28
CA ALA A 271 -4.67 17.52 -11.20
C ALA A 271 -5.55 17.75 -9.95
N ILE A 272 -6.09 18.96 -9.75
CA ILE A 272 -6.83 19.32 -8.51
C ILE A 272 -7.99 18.36 -8.19
N PRO A 273 -8.88 17.97 -9.14
CA PRO A 273 -9.98 17.07 -8.82
C PRO A 273 -9.51 15.70 -8.34
N VAL A 274 -8.45 15.16 -8.95
CA VAL A 274 -7.86 13.86 -8.56
C VAL A 274 -7.18 13.97 -7.21
N ALA A 275 -6.42 15.05 -6.98
CA ALA A 275 -5.77 15.32 -5.70
C ALA A 275 -6.79 15.43 -4.55
N LEU A 276 -7.89 16.19 -4.73
CA LEU A 276 -8.98 16.28 -3.74
C LEU A 276 -9.65 14.92 -3.45
N ALA A 277 -9.78 14.07 -4.47
CA ALA A 277 -10.31 12.71 -4.28
C ALA A 277 -9.34 11.83 -3.50
N ALA A 278 -8.04 11.90 -3.83
CA ALA A 278 -6.98 11.16 -3.14
C ALA A 278 -6.90 11.57 -1.67
N THR A 279 -6.87 12.87 -1.38
CA THR A 279 -6.90 13.43 -0.02
C THR A 279 -8.03 12.86 0.84
N ARG A 280 -9.26 12.80 0.29
CA ARG A 280 -10.41 12.23 1.01
C ARG A 280 -10.25 10.74 1.27
N ALA A 281 -9.76 9.99 0.28
CA ALA A 281 -9.56 8.56 0.40
C ALA A 281 -8.47 8.21 1.44
N GLU A 282 -7.39 9.00 1.49
CA GLU A 282 -6.33 8.85 2.48
C GLU A 282 -6.83 9.07 3.90
N ASP A 283 -7.53 10.19 4.14
CA ASP A 283 -8.12 10.49 5.45
C ASP A 283 -9.09 9.36 5.88
N GLU A 284 -10.02 8.95 5.01
CA GLU A 284 -10.97 7.88 5.31
C GLU A 284 -10.28 6.55 5.62
N THR A 285 -9.28 6.17 4.83
CA THR A 285 -8.52 4.92 5.01
C THR A 285 -7.71 4.93 6.29
N ALA A 286 -7.02 6.04 6.56
CA ALA A 286 -6.17 6.16 7.73
C ALA A 286 -7.00 6.15 9.02
N ILE A 287 -8.10 6.91 9.06
CA ILE A 287 -9.02 6.93 10.21
C ILE A 287 -9.55 5.52 10.48
N ALA A 288 -10.01 4.79 9.46
CA ALA A 288 -10.53 3.43 9.64
C ALA A 288 -9.49 2.47 10.23
N LYS A 289 -8.24 2.53 9.77
CA LYS A 289 -7.13 1.71 10.29
C LYS A 289 -6.75 2.11 11.72
N LEU A 290 -6.72 3.41 12.03
CA LEU A 290 -6.45 3.90 13.38
C LEU A 290 -7.53 3.49 14.38
N CYS A 291 -8.80 3.45 13.96
CA CYS A 291 -9.87 2.87 14.79
C CYS A 291 -9.63 1.38 15.08
N GLY A 292 -9.12 0.61 14.12
CA GLY A 292 -8.69 -0.78 14.31
C GLY A 292 -7.52 -0.92 15.30
N GLN A 293 -6.67 0.10 15.42
CA GLN A 293 -5.59 0.21 16.41
C GLN A 293 -6.05 0.74 17.78
N GLN A 294 -7.37 0.84 17.99
CA GLN A 294 -8.01 1.34 19.21
C GLN A 294 -7.70 2.82 19.50
N VAL A 295 -7.37 3.61 18.48
CA VAL A 295 -7.32 5.07 18.60
C VAL A 295 -8.76 5.58 18.70
N ALA A 296 -9.05 6.34 19.75
CA ALA A 296 -10.36 6.91 20.02
C ALA A 296 -10.50 8.28 19.33
N PHE A 297 -11.71 8.54 18.84
CA PHE A 297 -12.07 9.79 18.17
C PHE A 297 -13.15 10.58 18.94
N PRO A 298 -12.86 11.12 20.14
CA PRO A 298 -13.86 11.89 20.87
C PRO A 298 -14.11 13.25 20.17
N PRO A 299 -15.38 13.62 19.92
CA PRO A 299 -15.69 14.92 19.32
C PRO A 299 -15.71 16.02 20.36
N SER A 300 -15.26 17.23 20.02
CA SER A 300 -15.52 18.45 20.76
C SER A 300 -16.98 18.91 20.58
N SER A 301 -17.58 19.47 21.62
CA SER A 301 -18.89 20.14 21.51
C SER A 301 -18.76 21.48 20.78
N ASP A 302 -19.87 22.07 20.34
CA ASP A 302 -19.87 23.39 19.71
C ASP A 302 -19.28 24.49 20.61
N LEU A 303 -19.54 24.42 21.92
CA LEU A 303 -18.95 25.34 22.90
C LEU A 303 -17.42 25.19 22.96
N GLN A 304 -16.94 23.94 22.93
CA GLN A 304 -15.50 23.64 22.93
C GLN A 304 -14.83 24.11 21.63
N LEU A 305 -15.47 23.88 20.47
CA LEU A 305 -14.99 24.40 19.18
C LEU A 305 -14.96 25.93 19.17
N ALA A 306 -15.99 26.60 19.68
CA ALA A 306 -16.02 28.05 19.79
C ALA A 306 -14.92 28.59 20.73
N ALA A 307 -14.64 27.89 21.82
CA ALA A 307 -13.56 28.24 22.74
C ALA A 307 -12.18 28.07 22.07
N LEU A 308 -11.95 27.00 21.30
CA LEU A 308 -10.72 26.81 20.52
C LEU A 308 -10.54 27.92 19.49
N ARG A 309 -11.57 28.24 18.70
CA ARG A 309 -11.52 29.33 17.71
C ARG A 309 -11.17 30.67 18.35
N ARG A 310 -11.77 30.98 19.50
CA ARG A 310 -11.43 32.20 20.26
C ARG A 310 -9.99 32.18 20.76
N ALA A 311 -9.49 31.03 21.22
CA ALA A 311 -8.13 30.91 21.73
C ALA A 311 -7.08 31.14 20.64
N VAL A 312 -7.34 30.72 19.40
CA VAL A 312 -6.42 30.89 18.26
C VAL A 312 -6.63 32.20 17.49
N GLN A 313 -7.62 33.02 17.84
CA GLN A 313 -7.88 34.33 17.21
C GLN A 313 -6.62 35.23 17.12
N PRO A 314 -5.74 35.31 18.15
CA PRO A 314 -4.52 36.11 18.04
C PRO A 314 -3.59 35.70 16.89
N VAL A 315 -3.68 34.46 16.41
CA VAL A 315 -2.92 33.99 15.24
C VAL A 315 -3.49 34.58 13.95
N HIS A 316 -4.82 34.64 13.84
CA HIS A 316 -5.50 35.29 12.70
C HIS A 316 -5.20 36.79 12.68
N ASP A 317 -5.23 37.43 13.85
CA ASP A 317 -4.91 38.85 13.99
C ASP A 317 -3.46 39.14 13.54
N ALA A 318 -2.50 38.29 13.92
CA ALA A 318 -1.11 38.41 13.51
C ALA A 318 -0.89 38.20 11.99
N ILE A 319 -1.67 37.30 11.36
CA ILE A 319 -1.65 37.15 9.89
C ILE A 319 -2.17 38.44 9.22
N ALA A 320 -3.22 39.05 9.80
CA ALA A 320 -3.83 40.25 9.26
C ALA A 320 -2.98 41.52 9.39
N ASP A 321 -1.95 41.51 10.24
CA ASP A 321 -0.98 42.62 10.36
C ASP A 321 -0.22 42.87 9.04
N ASN A 322 -0.06 41.84 8.20
CA ASN A 322 0.35 42.02 6.81
C ASN A 322 -0.90 42.33 5.94
N PRO A 323 -0.98 43.49 5.27
CA PRO A 323 -2.17 43.87 4.51
C PRO A 323 -2.55 42.91 3.38
N ASP A 324 -1.57 42.26 2.74
CA ASP A 324 -1.83 41.36 1.62
C ASP A 324 -2.35 40.01 2.13
N ASP A 325 -1.73 39.50 3.19
CA ASP A 325 -2.16 38.27 3.86
C ASP A 325 -3.52 38.46 4.55
N GLY A 326 -3.78 39.63 5.14
CA GLY A 326 -5.08 40.00 5.71
C GLY A 326 -6.20 40.01 4.67
N ARG A 327 -5.99 40.59 3.48
CA ARG A 327 -6.99 40.55 2.40
C ARG A 327 -7.25 39.12 1.92
N MET A 328 -6.22 38.28 1.87
CA MET A 328 -6.41 36.87 1.52
C MET A 328 -7.15 36.12 2.63
N LEU A 329 -6.83 36.37 3.90
CA LEU A 329 -7.50 35.79 5.07
C LEU A 329 -9.01 36.13 5.08
N ASP A 330 -9.35 37.37 4.79
CA ASP A 330 -10.75 37.81 4.66
C ASP A 330 -11.47 37.04 3.53
N ARG A 331 -10.85 36.94 2.35
CA ARG A 331 -11.41 36.18 1.22
C ARG A 331 -11.64 34.71 1.57
N LEU A 332 -10.69 34.05 2.24
CA LEU A 332 -10.85 32.65 2.67
C LEU A 332 -11.95 32.51 3.72
N THR A 333 -12.09 33.50 4.61
CA THR A 333 -13.17 33.55 5.61
C THR A 333 -14.55 33.69 4.97
N GLU A 334 -14.67 34.54 3.95
CA GLU A 334 -15.89 34.69 3.15
C GLU A 334 -16.25 33.39 2.41
N LEU A 335 -15.27 32.73 1.79
CA LEU A 335 -15.49 31.45 1.11
C LEU A 335 -15.95 30.35 2.07
N ARG A 336 -15.36 30.29 3.28
CA ARG A 336 -15.80 29.39 4.34
C ARG A 336 -17.23 29.68 4.77
N ALA A 337 -17.56 30.94 5.01
CA ALA A 337 -18.91 31.36 5.39
C ALA A 337 -19.93 31.00 4.30
N ALA A 338 -19.60 31.24 3.03
CA ALA A 338 -20.43 30.90 1.87
C ALA A 338 -20.59 29.39 1.67
N ALA A 339 -19.59 28.58 2.05
CA ALA A 339 -19.71 27.13 2.03
C ALA A 339 -20.71 26.60 3.08
N ALA A 340 -20.91 27.35 4.18
CA ALA A 340 -21.76 26.99 5.32
C ALA A 340 -21.51 25.55 5.84
N ALA A 341 -20.25 25.09 5.72
CA ALA A 341 -19.86 23.72 6.03
C ALA A 341 -19.48 23.60 7.52
N PRO A 342 -19.98 22.58 8.24
CA PRO A 342 -19.39 22.23 9.53
C PRO A 342 -17.96 21.71 9.32
N PRO A 343 -17.11 21.71 10.37
CA PRO A 343 -15.84 21.01 10.32
C PRO A 343 -16.05 19.53 9.98
N ASP A 344 -15.11 18.94 9.24
CA ASP A 344 -15.16 17.50 8.99
C ASP A 344 -15.00 16.72 10.30
N VAL A 345 -15.82 15.69 10.46
CA VAL A 345 -15.82 14.83 11.64
C VAL A 345 -15.22 13.48 11.27
N SER A 346 -14.08 13.16 11.88
CA SER A 346 -13.50 11.81 11.85
C SER A 346 -14.35 10.88 12.70
N VAL A 347 -15.06 9.97 12.05
CA VAL A 347 -15.92 9.00 12.73
C VAL A 347 -15.33 7.62 12.51
N CYS A 348 -15.06 6.89 13.60
CA CYS A 348 -14.81 5.47 13.46
C CYS A 348 -16.03 4.83 12.79
N PRO A 349 -15.86 4.09 11.69
CA PRO A 349 -16.98 3.46 11.01
C PRO A 349 -17.81 2.70 12.06
N SER A 350 -19.05 3.15 12.24
CA SER A 350 -19.92 2.61 13.28
C SER A 350 -20.05 1.12 13.08
N ARG A 351 -19.76 0.33 14.11
CA ARG A 351 -20.04 -1.12 14.10
C ARG A 351 -21.56 -1.29 14.07
N LYS A 352 -22.14 -1.34 12.86
CA LYS A 352 -23.54 -1.69 12.69
C LYS A 352 -23.74 -3.15 13.14
N PRO A 353 -24.67 -3.42 14.05
CA PRO A 353 -25.16 -4.79 14.23
C PRO A 353 -25.83 -5.18 12.90
N GLY A 354 -25.19 -6.08 12.14
CA GLY A 354 -25.80 -6.67 10.94
C GLY A 354 -25.51 -6.01 9.59
N ALA A 355 -24.49 -5.13 9.46
CA ALA A 355 -23.94 -4.77 8.14
C ALA A 355 -22.43 -4.98 8.19
N GLY A 356 -21.95 -6.02 7.50
CA GLY A 356 -20.58 -6.48 7.58
C GLY A 356 -19.57 -5.36 7.28
N SER A 357 -18.66 -5.13 8.21
CA SER A 357 -17.28 -4.82 7.85
C SER A 357 -16.79 -5.97 6.97
N GLY A 358 -16.55 -5.70 5.70
CA GLY A 358 -16.13 -6.75 4.78
C GLY A 358 -14.82 -6.36 4.10
N SER A 359 -13.75 -7.04 4.49
CA SER A 359 -12.86 -7.64 3.50
C SER A 359 -13.68 -8.27 2.35
N LEU A 360 -13.07 -8.53 1.18
CA LEU A 360 -13.73 -9.36 0.18
C LEU A 360 -14.28 -10.62 0.89
N PRO A 361 -15.51 -11.07 0.60
CA PRO A 361 -16.07 -12.19 1.34
C PRO A 361 -15.13 -13.39 1.18
N GLU A 362 -14.75 -14.00 2.29
CA GLU A 362 -13.86 -15.14 2.22
C GLU A 362 -14.55 -16.31 1.52
N GLY A 363 -13.78 -17.03 0.72
CA GLY A 363 -14.32 -18.11 -0.07
C GLY A 363 -13.48 -18.41 -1.29
N THR A 364 -13.79 -19.52 -1.93
CA THR A 364 -13.25 -19.84 -3.25
C THR A 364 -14.31 -19.50 -4.28
N TYR A 365 -13.93 -18.73 -5.29
CA TYR A 365 -14.80 -18.32 -6.37
C TYR A 365 -14.30 -18.93 -7.67
N ASP A 366 -15.22 -19.25 -8.57
CA ASP A 366 -14.94 -19.82 -9.88
C ASP A 366 -15.45 -18.93 -10.99
N MET A 367 -14.70 -18.94 -12.10
CA MET A 367 -15.05 -18.27 -13.34
C MET A 367 -14.57 -19.12 -14.53
N ALA A 368 -15.29 -19.07 -15.64
CA ALA A 368 -14.80 -19.51 -16.94
C ALA A 368 -14.71 -18.31 -17.89
N LEU A 369 -13.76 -18.36 -18.82
CA LEU A 369 -13.57 -17.35 -19.86
C LEU A 369 -13.27 -18.04 -21.18
N GLU A 370 -13.93 -17.60 -22.26
CA GLU A 370 -13.54 -17.97 -23.62
C GLU A 370 -12.18 -17.35 -23.96
N ASN A 371 -11.25 -18.16 -24.47
CA ASN A 371 -9.90 -17.72 -24.79
C ASN A 371 -9.88 -16.61 -25.87
N ASP A 372 -10.93 -16.53 -26.70
CA ASP A 372 -11.06 -15.49 -27.73
C ASP A 372 -11.20 -14.08 -27.13
N VAL A 373 -11.69 -13.95 -25.90
CA VAL A 373 -11.76 -12.65 -25.20
C VAL A 373 -10.36 -12.09 -24.95
N MET A 374 -9.36 -12.97 -24.75
CA MET A 374 -7.97 -12.59 -24.52
C MET A 374 -7.25 -12.12 -25.79
N SER A 375 -7.82 -12.36 -26.97
CA SER A 375 -7.27 -11.91 -28.27
C SER A 375 -7.34 -10.39 -28.46
N GLN A 376 -8.11 -9.70 -27.62
CA GLN A 376 -8.27 -8.24 -27.60
C GLN A 376 -7.05 -7.52 -27.02
N CYS A 377 -6.18 -8.26 -26.32
CA CYS A 377 -4.98 -7.74 -25.67
C CYS A 377 -3.72 -8.04 -26.49
N THR A 378 -2.91 -7.00 -26.74
CA THR A 378 -1.68 -7.11 -27.54
C THR A 378 -0.42 -7.43 -26.71
N ASP A 379 -0.57 -7.63 -25.40
CA ASP A 379 0.52 -7.93 -24.46
C ASP A 379 0.70 -9.43 -24.20
N GLY A 380 1.94 -9.92 -24.32
CA GLY A 380 2.35 -11.28 -23.95
C GLY A 380 2.02 -12.41 -24.95
N THR A 381 2.52 -13.62 -24.66
CA THR A 381 2.28 -14.85 -25.44
C THR A 381 0.86 -15.37 -25.22
N MET A 382 0.10 -15.61 -26.30
CA MET A 382 -1.27 -16.15 -26.23
C MET A 382 -1.31 -17.42 -25.38
N GLN A 383 -2.08 -17.40 -24.28
CA GLN A 383 -2.34 -18.57 -23.44
C GLN A 383 -3.76 -19.06 -23.74
N GLY A 384 -3.86 -20.36 -24.05
CA GLY A 384 -5.11 -20.98 -24.45
C GLY A 384 -5.35 -20.98 -25.97
N THR A 385 -6.09 -21.98 -26.43
CA THR A 385 -6.46 -22.18 -27.82
C THR A 385 -7.72 -21.35 -28.14
N PRO A 386 -7.72 -20.51 -29.20
CA PRO A 386 -8.91 -19.82 -29.67
C PRO A 386 -10.11 -20.77 -29.85
N GLY A 387 -11.31 -20.33 -29.45
CA GLY A 387 -12.54 -21.14 -29.44
C GLY A 387 -12.65 -22.19 -28.31
N ARG A 388 -11.74 -22.20 -27.32
CA ARG A 388 -11.87 -23.00 -26.09
C ARG A 388 -12.05 -22.10 -24.87
N GLU A 389 -12.48 -22.70 -23.76
CA GLU A 389 -12.59 -22.01 -22.47
C GLU A 389 -11.39 -22.35 -21.57
N SER A 390 -11.03 -21.39 -20.72
CA SER A 390 -10.13 -21.58 -19.58
C SER A 390 -10.89 -21.31 -18.28
N TRP A 391 -10.53 -22.06 -17.23
CA TRP A 391 -11.17 -21.98 -15.92
C TRP A 391 -10.24 -21.34 -14.90
N PHE A 392 -10.79 -20.41 -14.13
CA PHE A 392 -10.08 -19.66 -13.11
C PHE A 392 -10.74 -19.90 -11.76
N SER A 393 -9.91 -20.03 -10.72
CA SER A 393 -10.35 -20.14 -9.33
C SER A 393 -9.64 -19.05 -8.53
N LEU A 394 -10.40 -18.26 -7.79
CA LEU A 394 -9.93 -17.20 -6.91
C LEU A 394 -10.23 -17.58 -5.47
N GLU A 395 -9.20 -17.83 -4.66
CA GLU A 395 -9.34 -17.97 -3.22
C GLU A 395 -9.12 -16.62 -2.54
N VAL A 396 -10.09 -16.19 -1.73
CA VAL A 396 -10.01 -15.00 -0.89
C VAL A 396 -9.97 -15.46 0.56
N ARG A 397 -8.86 -15.22 1.25
CA ARG A 397 -8.70 -15.65 2.66
C ARG A 397 -7.64 -14.81 3.37
N ASP A 398 -7.89 -14.41 4.61
CA ASP A 398 -6.90 -13.76 5.48
C ASP A 398 -6.22 -12.52 4.85
N GLY A 399 -7.00 -11.71 4.11
CA GLY A 399 -6.49 -10.52 3.42
C GLY A 399 -5.59 -10.81 2.21
N LYS A 400 -5.60 -12.05 1.71
CA LYS A 400 -4.90 -12.49 0.50
C LYS A 400 -5.85 -12.98 -0.56
N VAL A 401 -5.42 -12.87 -1.80
CA VAL A 401 -6.04 -13.56 -2.92
C VAL A 401 -5.03 -14.46 -3.63
N THR A 402 -5.47 -15.67 -3.97
CA THR A 402 -4.71 -16.61 -4.78
C THR A 402 -5.55 -16.97 -5.99
N ARG A 403 -5.08 -16.67 -7.19
CA ARG A 403 -5.74 -17.03 -8.45
C ARG A 403 -4.99 -18.18 -9.11
N SER A 404 -5.69 -19.27 -9.34
CA SER A 404 -5.21 -20.38 -10.14
C SER A 404 -6.01 -20.53 -11.43
N GLN A 405 -5.43 -21.16 -12.43
CA GLN A 405 -5.99 -21.33 -13.75
C GLN A 405 -5.80 -22.75 -14.29
N ARG A 406 -6.72 -23.17 -15.15
CA ARG A 406 -6.66 -24.38 -15.98
C ARG A 406 -6.98 -24.00 -17.41
N ILE A 407 -5.97 -24.12 -18.27
CA ILE A 407 -6.05 -23.67 -19.66
C ILE A 407 -6.72 -24.74 -20.53
N ASP A 408 -7.65 -24.33 -21.40
CA ASP A 408 -8.32 -25.14 -22.43
C ASP A 408 -9.24 -26.29 -21.93
N SER A 409 -9.12 -26.71 -20.68
CA SER A 409 -9.89 -27.82 -20.09
C SER A 409 -9.96 -27.75 -18.56
N GLN A 410 -11.13 -28.03 -17.96
CA GLN A 410 -11.28 -28.20 -16.50
C GLN A 410 -10.42 -29.33 -15.92
N ALA A 411 -10.04 -30.31 -16.76
CA ALA A 411 -9.20 -31.43 -16.35
C ALA A 411 -7.70 -31.15 -16.50
N ALA A 412 -7.31 -29.97 -16.98
CA ALA A 412 -5.91 -29.59 -17.12
C ALA A 412 -5.24 -29.43 -15.73
N PRO A 413 -3.90 -29.59 -15.65
CA PRO A 413 -3.15 -29.28 -14.44
C PRO A 413 -3.44 -27.85 -13.95
N VAL A 414 -3.48 -27.69 -12.63
CA VAL A 414 -3.65 -26.38 -12.01
C VAL A 414 -2.33 -25.62 -12.09
N ASP A 415 -2.41 -24.42 -12.63
CA ASP A 415 -1.32 -23.45 -12.64
C ASP A 415 -1.68 -22.29 -11.72
N VAL A 416 -0.82 -21.94 -10.76
CA VAL A 416 -1.05 -20.80 -9.87
C VAL A 416 -0.54 -19.56 -10.58
N GLY A 417 -1.47 -18.80 -11.13
CA GLY A 417 -1.17 -17.67 -12.02
C GLY A 417 -1.14 -16.32 -11.33
N TYR A 418 -1.41 -16.22 -10.02
CA TYR A 418 -1.33 -14.99 -9.24
C TYR A 418 -1.45 -15.27 -7.73
N ASP A 419 -0.62 -14.63 -6.92
CA ASP A 419 -0.74 -14.57 -5.46
C ASP A 419 -0.55 -13.12 -5.02
N GLY A 420 -1.47 -12.60 -4.23
CA GLY A 420 -1.50 -11.18 -3.86
C GLY A 420 -2.12 -10.89 -2.51
N VAL A 421 -1.82 -9.72 -1.97
CA VAL A 421 -2.50 -9.18 -0.79
C VAL A 421 -3.55 -8.18 -1.24
N TYR A 422 -4.69 -8.15 -0.56
CA TYR A 422 -5.73 -7.17 -0.86
C TYR A 422 -6.12 -6.34 0.35
N SER A 423 -6.63 -5.15 0.06
CA SER A 423 -7.29 -4.29 1.03
C SER A 423 -8.58 -3.73 0.43
N THR A 424 -9.62 -3.59 1.25
CA THR A 424 -10.91 -3.02 0.82
C THR A 424 -11.21 -1.71 1.54
N LEU A 425 -11.86 -0.79 0.83
CA LEU A 425 -12.50 0.39 1.40
C LEU A 425 -13.84 0.60 0.69
N ARG A 426 -14.95 0.40 1.43
CA ARG A 426 -16.32 0.44 0.87
C ARG A 426 -16.44 -0.50 -0.34
N ASP A 427 -16.83 0.02 -1.50
CA ASP A 427 -16.96 -0.70 -2.76
C ASP A 427 -15.67 -0.71 -3.59
N ARG A 428 -14.51 -0.38 -2.99
CA ARG A 428 -13.20 -0.43 -3.64
C ARG A 428 -12.32 -1.52 -3.05
N VAL A 429 -11.56 -2.18 -3.91
CA VAL A 429 -10.55 -3.16 -3.54
C VAL A 429 -9.25 -2.82 -4.26
N GLN A 430 -8.15 -2.86 -3.52
CA GLN A 430 -6.80 -2.86 -4.06
C GLN A 430 -6.21 -4.26 -3.83
N ILE A 431 -5.82 -4.94 -4.91
CA ILE A 431 -5.14 -6.24 -4.91
C ILE A 431 -3.73 -5.98 -5.45
N ASP A 432 -2.73 -5.94 -4.59
CA ASP A 432 -1.39 -5.44 -4.89
C ASP A 432 -1.42 -4.08 -5.65
N ASN A 433 -1.10 -4.08 -6.95
CA ASN A 433 -1.14 -2.91 -7.84
C ASN A 433 -2.48 -2.75 -8.59
N LEU A 434 -3.38 -3.73 -8.53
CA LEU A 434 -4.68 -3.70 -9.18
C LEU A 434 -5.69 -2.95 -8.31
N ASN A 435 -6.34 -1.93 -8.85
CA ASN A 435 -7.40 -1.20 -8.16
C ASN A 435 -8.71 -1.42 -8.91
N ALA A 436 -9.77 -1.81 -8.21
CA ALA A 436 -11.09 -2.05 -8.79
C ALA A 436 -12.20 -1.60 -7.85
N ARG A 437 -13.40 -1.41 -8.40
CA ARG A 437 -14.63 -1.49 -7.62
C ARG A 437 -15.03 -2.96 -7.44
N TRP A 438 -15.71 -3.26 -6.34
CA TRP A 438 -16.26 -4.58 -6.07
C TRP A 438 -17.67 -4.52 -5.53
N SER A 439 -18.46 -5.53 -5.87
CA SER A 439 -19.76 -5.78 -5.27
C SER A 439 -19.96 -7.28 -5.07
N PHE A 440 -20.69 -7.67 -4.04
CA PHE A 440 -21.04 -9.06 -3.77
C PHE A 440 -22.53 -9.17 -3.48
N ASP A 441 -23.24 -10.03 -4.21
CA ASP A 441 -24.69 -10.20 -4.08
C ASP A 441 -25.11 -11.34 -3.12
N GLY A 442 -24.14 -12.03 -2.51
CA GLY A 442 -24.37 -13.23 -1.70
C GLY A 442 -23.94 -14.52 -2.40
N THR A 443 -23.75 -14.48 -3.72
CA THR A 443 -23.43 -15.65 -4.55
C THR A 443 -22.32 -15.39 -5.56
N ALA A 444 -22.08 -14.15 -5.98
CA ALA A 444 -21.03 -13.80 -6.91
C ALA A 444 -20.34 -12.49 -6.53
N LEU A 445 -19.01 -12.49 -6.64
CA LEU A 445 -18.14 -11.32 -6.51
C LEU A 445 -17.92 -10.72 -7.90
N GLN A 446 -18.38 -9.49 -8.10
CA GLN A 446 -18.12 -8.72 -9.32
C GLN A 446 -17.01 -7.72 -9.06
N LEU A 447 -16.03 -7.66 -9.96
CA LEU A 447 -15.02 -6.61 -10.02
C LEU A 447 -15.27 -5.74 -11.26
N SER A 448 -15.15 -4.43 -11.13
CA SER A 448 -15.35 -3.46 -12.22
C SER A 448 -14.38 -2.29 -12.12
N ASP A 449 -14.29 -1.48 -13.18
CA ASP A 449 -13.42 -0.29 -13.23
C ASP A 449 -11.95 -0.57 -12.87
N MET A 450 -11.45 -1.77 -13.21
CA MET A 450 -10.12 -2.20 -12.80
C MET A 450 -9.00 -1.49 -13.57
N ASN A 451 -7.96 -1.06 -12.85
CA ASN A 451 -6.74 -0.47 -13.40
C ASN A 451 -5.48 -0.96 -12.65
N GLY A 452 -4.29 -0.72 -13.21
CA GLY A 452 -3.00 -1.01 -12.55
C GLY A 452 -2.28 -2.30 -12.98
N GLY A 453 -2.89 -3.10 -13.85
CA GLY A 453 -2.30 -4.33 -14.42
C GLY A 453 -2.22 -4.34 -15.95
N SER A 454 -1.76 -5.46 -16.50
CA SER A 454 -1.79 -5.74 -17.94
C SER A 454 -3.22 -5.79 -18.49
N CYS A 455 -3.39 -5.62 -19.80
CA CYS A 455 -4.70 -5.72 -20.44
C CYS A 455 -5.35 -7.07 -20.10
N ARG A 456 -4.55 -8.15 -20.14
CA ARG A 456 -4.99 -9.51 -19.81
C ARG A 456 -5.41 -9.69 -18.37
N GLU A 457 -4.70 -9.11 -17.42
CA GLU A 457 -5.11 -9.17 -16.02
C GLU A 457 -6.47 -8.50 -15.84
N ILE A 458 -6.64 -7.29 -16.38
CA ILE A 458 -7.91 -6.56 -16.30
C ILE A 458 -9.06 -7.39 -16.89
N VAL A 459 -8.85 -8.01 -18.05
CA VAL A 459 -9.83 -8.89 -18.70
C VAL A 459 -10.18 -10.08 -17.80
N ILE A 460 -9.20 -10.81 -17.28
CA ILE A 460 -9.49 -12.00 -16.43
C ILE A 460 -10.25 -11.61 -15.16
N TRP A 461 -9.89 -10.49 -14.54
CA TRP A 461 -10.49 -10.10 -13.26
C TRP A 461 -11.91 -9.54 -13.38
N THR A 462 -12.27 -8.93 -14.51
CA THR A 462 -13.49 -8.12 -14.62
C THR A 462 -14.53 -8.60 -15.65
N THR A 463 -14.17 -9.50 -16.57
CA THR A 463 -15.06 -9.87 -17.69
C THR A 463 -16.35 -10.54 -17.23
N ASN A 464 -16.23 -11.53 -16.34
CA ASN A 464 -17.37 -12.26 -15.79
C ASN A 464 -17.43 -12.06 -14.26
N PRO A 465 -18.58 -12.30 -13.61
CA PRO A 465 -18.65 -12.41 -12.16
C PRO A 465 -17.89 -13.64 -11.67
N TRP A 466 -17.20 -13.52 -10.54
CA TRP A 466 -16.58 -14.64 -9.81
C TRP A 466 -17.65 -15.31 -8.94
N VAL A 467 -18.10 -16.49 -9.31
CA VAL A 467 -19.20 -17.16 -8.61
C VAL A 467 -18.66 -17.88 -7.38
N LEU A 468 -19.18 -17.56 -6.19
CA LEU A 468 -18.80 -18.23 -4.94
C LEU A 468 -19.11 -19.72 -5.08
N ARG A 469 -18.08 -20.54 -4.93
CA ARG A 469 -18.22 -21.99 -4.89
C ARG A 469 -19.00 -22.33 -3.63
N SER A 470 -20.30 -22.60 -3.79
CA SER A 470 -21.15 -23.08 -2.72
C SER A 470 -20.52 -24.34 -2.15
N ASP A 471 -20.11 -24.29 -0.88
CA ASP A 471 -19.58 -25.45 -0.18
C ASP A 471 -20.63 -26.56 -0.29
N PRO A 472 -20.30 -27.73 -0.86
CA PRO A 472 -21.16 -28.88 -0.70
C PRO A 472 -21.10 -29.22 0.78
N ALA A 473 -22.08 -28.74 1.54
CA ALA A 473 -22.64 -29.53 2.61
C ALA A 473 -23.20 -30.81 1.97
N GLN A 474 -22.31 -31.76 1.62
CA GLN A 474 -22.70 -33.13 1.33
C GLN A 474 -22.71 -33.88 2.66
N PRO A 475 -23.85 -34.47 3.05
CA PRO A 475 -23.88 -35.42 4.14
C PRO A 475 -22.95 -36.59 3.80
N GLY A 476 -21.87 -36.77 4.57
CA GLY A 476 -21.01 -37.96 4.48
C GLY A 476 -19.55 -37.75 4.06
N ALA A 477 -19.04 -36.53 3.89
CA ALA A 477 -17.59 -36.33 3.74
C ALA A 477 -16.87 -36.49 5.08
N SER A 478 -15.87 -37.38 5.14
CA SER A 478 -15.14 -37.73 6.36
C SER A 478 -14.43 -36.52 6.95
N VAL A 479 -14.92 -35.98 8.07
CA VAL A 479 -14.21 -35.00 8.89
C VAL A 479 -13.20 -35.75 9.75
N VAL A 480 -11.92 -35.32 9.79
CA VAL A 480 -10.99 -35.74 10.84
C VAL A 480 -11.30 -34.90 12.08
N PRO A 481 -11.92 -35.47 13.13
CA PRO A 481 -12.30 -34.69 14.29
C PRO A 481 -11.07 -34.23 15.09
N ASP A 482 -11.18 -33.04 15.69
CA ASP A 482 -10.22 -32.61 16.69
C ASP A 482 -10.21 -33.59 17.88
N GLY A 483 -9.01 -33.92 18.35
CA GLY A 483 -8.83 -34.94 19.35
C GLY A 483 -7.44 -35.52 19.41
N ARG A 484 -7.26 -36.41 20.37
CA ARG A 484 -6.04 -37.18 20.60
C ARG A 484 -6.13 -38.52 19.90
N TYR A 485 -5.14 -38.79 19.09
CA TYR A 485 -4.97 -40.03 18.34
C TYR A 485 -3.72 -40.76 18.80
N GLU A 486 -3.74 -42.09 18.84
CA GLU A 486 -2.62 -42.92 19.29
C GLU A 486 -2.29 -44.02 18.27
N ALA A 487 -1.01 -44.34 18.14
CA ALA A 487 -0.50 -45.45 17.33
C ALA A 487 0.65 -46.15 18.07
N VAL A 488 0.92 -47.40 17.70
CA VAL A 488 1.97 -48.22 18.33
C VAL A 488 2.99 -48.60 17.27
N LEU A 489 4.26 -48.27 17.51
CA LEU A 489 5.37 -48.67 16.65
C LEU A 489 6.13 -49.83 17.30
N SER A 490 6.25 -50.94 16.57
CA SER A 490 6.99 -52.09 17.05
C SER A 490 8.51 -51.85 16.96
N PRO A 491 9.34 -52.62 17.70
CA PRO A 491 10.78 -52.59 17.52
C PRO A 491 11.24 -52.87 16.07
N ALA A 492 10.47 -53.65 15.31
CA ALA A 492 10.76 -53.93 13.91
C ALA A 492 10.53 -52.70 13.01
N ASP A 493 9.52 -51.88 13.30
CA ASP A 493 9.22 -50.67 12.52
C ASP A 493 10.36 -49.65 12.57
N ARG A 494 11.08 -49.58 13.68
CA ARG A 494 12.23 -48.68 13.86
C ARG A 494 13.41 -49.01 12.95
N ARG A 495 13.55 -50.29 12.59
CA ARG A 495 14.65 -50.77 11.74
C ARG A 495 14.35 -50.63 10.24
N LEU A 496 13.15 -50.20 9.87
CA LEU A 496 12.75 -50.12 8.45
C LEU A 496 13.52 -49.08 7.64
N CYS A 497 14.11 -48.09 8.31
CA CYS A 497 14.94 -47.08 7.68
C CYS A 497 16.44 -47.32 7.92
N ASP A 498 16.85 -48.45 8.51
CA ASP A 498 18.25 -48.78 8.75
C ASP A 498 18.99 -49.05 7.43
N GLY A 499 20.18 -48.48 7.28
CA GLY A 499 21.06 -48.72 6.13
C GLY A 499 20.71 -47.94 4.85
N LEU A 500 19.68 -47.08 4.86
CA LEU A 500 19.44 -46.12 3.78
C LEU A 500 20.50 -45.01 3.79
N PRO A 501 20.99 -44.54 2.62
CA PRO A 501 22.05 -43.54 2.55
C PRO A 501 21.65 -42.26 3.30
N ASP A 502 22.41 -41.96 4.34
CA ASP A 502 22.17 -40.85 5.25
C ASP A 502 22.59 -39.54 4.58
N THR A 503 21.69 -38.94 3.81
CA THR A 503 21.97 -37.62 3.19
C THR A 503 21.87 -36.46 4.17
N ALA A 504 21.68 -36.70 5.49
CA ALA A 504 21.57 -35.59 6.44
C ALA A 504 21.96 -35.88 7.90
N GLY A 505 22.74 -36.92 8.22
CA GLY A 505 23.15 -37.19 9.60
C GLY A 505 21.99 -37.48 10.56
N ARG A 506 20.87 -38.04 10.07
CA ARG A 506 19.61 -38.16 10.83
C ARG A 506 19.31 -39.60 11.21
N ARG A 507 19.80 -40.01 12.38
CA ARG A 507 19.25 -41.17 13.09
C ARG A 507 17.89 -40.80 13.69
N GLY A 508 16.85 -40.72 12.85
CA GLY A 508 15.49 -40.30 13.24
C GLY A 508 14.66 -41.39 13.94
N LEU A 509 15.01 -42.67 13.77
CA LEU A 509 14.28 -43.78 14.38
C LEU A 509 15.11 -44.68 15.31
N ASN A 510 16.44 -44.58 15.40
CA ASN A 510 17.27 -45.50 16.21
C ASN A 510 18.41 -44.79 16.98
N PRO A 511 18.51 -44.92 18.33
CA PRO A 511 19.77 -44.66 19.03
C PRO A 511 20.80 -45.79 18.78
N PRO A 512 22.11 -45.54 18.92
CA PRO A 512 23.13 -46.56 18.71
C PRO A 512 22.98 -47.67 19.75
N SER A 513 22.85 -48.92 19.30
CA SER A 513 23.08 -50.17 20.06
C SER A 513 22.97 -50.05 21.59
N GLY A 514 21.73 -49.91 22.08
CA GLY A 514 21.37 -49.92 23.50
C GLY A 514 20.02 -50.60 23.73
N PRO A 515 19.66 -50.95 24.97
CA PRO A 515 18.46 -51.73 25.29
C PRO A 515 17.14 -51.07 24.85
N SER A 516 17.14 -49.76 24.54
CA SER A 516 16.01 -49.00 24.00
C SER A 516 15.66 -49.33 22.53
N GLY A 517 16.59 -49.93 21.77
CA GLY A 517 16.36 -50.31 20.37
C GLY A 517 15.39 -51.48 20.17
N ASN A 518 15.07 -52.21 21.25
CA ASN A 518 14.13 -53.34 21.23
C ASN A 518 12.79 -53.05 21.92
N GLN A 519 12.49 -51.78 22.25
CA GLN A 519 11.28 -51.40 22.98
C GLN A 519 10.20 -50.87 22.04
N THR A 520 8.95 -51.26 22.29
CA THR A 520 7.74 -50.74 21.62
C THR A 520 7.55 -49.26 21.96
N TRP A 521 7.15 -48.46 20.98
CA TRP A 521 6.83 -47.04 21.16
C TRP A 521 5.33 -46.82 21.10
N TYR A 522 4.81 -46.09 22.06
CA TYR A 522 3.43 -45.60 22.05
C TYR A 522 3.46 -44.13 21.66
N THR A 523 3.00 -43.82 20.45
CA THR A 523 2.98 -42.47 19.91
C THR A 523 1.57 -41.90 19.99
N SER A 524 1.46 -40.59 20.18
CA SER A 524 0.18 -39.90 20.13
C SER A 524 0.29 -38.54 19.46
N ILE A 525 -0.68 -38.19 18.61
CA ILE A 525 -0.84 -36.84 18.08
C ILE A 525 -2.12 -36.20 18.64
N THR A 526 -2.11 -34.89 18.85
CA THR A 526 -3.30 -34.11 19.24
C THR A 526 -3.57 -33.10 18.15
N LEU A 527 -4.79 -33.11 17.61
CA LEU A 527 -5.29 -32.16 16.63
C LEU A 527 -6.28 -31.21 17.31
N GLU A 528 -5.99 -29.91 17.25
CA GLU A 528 -6.83 -28.89 17.89
C GLU A 528 -6.69 -27.55 17.14
N SER A 529 -7.79 -27.05 16.58
CA SER A 529 -7.88 -25.72 15.97
C SER A 529 -6.75 -25.43 14.96
N GLY A 530 -6.44 -26.41 14.09
CA GLY A 530 -5.39 -26.28 13.07
C GLY A 530 -3.96 -26.48 13.58
N VAL A 531 -3.77 -26.81 14.85
CA VAL A 531 -2.47 -27.12 15.46
C VAL A 531 -2.34 -28.62 15.73
N VAL A 532 -1.18 -29.20 15.41
CA VAL A 532 -0.85 -30.60 15.70
C VAL A 532 0.32 -30.71 16.67
N ARG A 533 0.19 -31.55 17.70
CA ARG A 533 1.25 -31.84 18.69
C ARG A 533 1.49 -33.34 18.81
N ALA A 534 2.72 -33.79 18.67
CA ALA A 534 3.09 -35.20 18.75
C ALA A 534 3.90 -35.53 20.01
N TYR A 535 3.65 -36.72 20.55
CA TYR A 535 4.29 -37.25 21.75
C TYR A 535 4.67 -38.71 21.57
N ALA A 536 5.71 -39.17 22.28
CA ALA A 536 6.12 -40.57 22.30
C ALA A 536 6.40 -41.06 23.74
N ARG A 537 6.12 -42.33 24.00
CA ARG A 537 6.46 -43.08 25.22
C ARG A 537 7.24 -44.33 24.83
N GLU A 538 8.37 -44.59 25.47
CA GLU A 538 9.19 -45.78 25.21
C GLU A 538 8.85 -46.91 26.21
N GLY A 539 8.69 -48.13 25.70
CA GLY A 539 8.60 -49.36 26.50
C GLY A 539 7.23 -49.63 27.16
N SER A 540 6.57 -48.62 27.72
CA SER A 540 5.27 -48.80 28.41
C SER A 540 4.35 -47.58 28.26
N LEU A 541 3.03 -47.81 28.22
CA LEU A 541 2.03 -46.74 28.29
C LEU A 541 2.11 -45.93 29.59
N ALA A 542 2.63 -46.52 30.67
CA ALA A 542 2.84 -45.84 31.95
C ALA A 542 4.09 -44.92 31.95
N ALA A 543 4.95 -45.02 30.93
CA ALA A 543 6.11 -44.14 30.81
C ALA A 543 5.67 -42.70 30.52
N THR A 544 6.47 -41.72 30.95
CA THR A 544 6.19 -40.30 30.74
C THR A 544 6.22 -39.97 29.24
N ALA A 545 5.15 -39.34 28.74
CA ALA A 545 5.10 -38.89 27.36
C ALA A 545 6.05 -37.70 27.15
N LYS A 546 6.96 -37.84 26.19
CA LYS A 546 7.84 -36.75 25.77
C LYS A 546 7.31 -36.13 24.49
N MET A 547 7.27 -34.80 24.44
CA MET A 547 6.85 -34.07 23.24
C MET A 547 7.92 -34.21 22.17
N TRP A 548 7.53 -34.69 21.01
CA TRP A 548 8.44 -35.03 19.94
C TRP A 548 8.54 -33.90 18.91
N TRP A 549 7.38 -33.40 18.44
CA TRP A 549 7.29 -32.28 17.52
C TRP A 549 5.92 -31.58 17.59
N VAL A 550 5.86 -30.36 17.07
CA VAL A 550 4.65 -29.52 16.93
C VAL A 550 4.59 -28.91 15.53
N GLY A 551 3.39 -28.67 14.98
CA GLY A 551 3.21 -27.97 13.71
C GLY A 551 1.75 -27.57 13.49
N SER A 552 1.41 -27.28 12.24
CA SER A 552 0.05 -26.93 11.81
C SER A 552 -0.52 -27.99 10.87
N TYR A 553 -1.84 -28.17 10.85
CA TYR A 553 -2.52 -29.05 9.90
C TYR A 553 -3.72 -28.38 9.23
N ARG A 554 -4.05 -28.84 8.02
CA ARG A 554 -5.27 -28.49 7.29
C ARG A 554 -5.91 -29.74 6.70
N VAL A 555 -7.24 -29.75 6.64
CA VAL A 555 -8.02 -30.82 6.03
C VAL A 555 -8.96 -30.20 5.00
N TYR A 556 -8.89 -30.66 3.76
CA TYR A 556 -9.77 -30.19 2.69
C TYR A 556 -10.03 -31.34 1.71
N GLY A 557 -11.31 -31.62 1.46
CA GLY A 557 -11.71 -32.83 0.73
C GLY A 557 -11.20 -34.10 1.41
N SER A 558 -10.45 -34.93 0.67
CA SER A 558 -9.75 -36.10 1.21
C SER A 558 -8.27 -35.85 1.52
N THR A 559 -7.84 -34.59 1.53
CA THR A 559 -6.44 -34.19 1.73
C THR A 559 -6.20 -33.75 3.18
N PHE A 560 -5.09 -34.22 3.74
CA PHE A 560 -4.55 -33.89 5.04
C PHE A 560 -3.15 -33.31 4.86
N GLU A 561 -2.96 -32.06 5.20
CA GLU A 561 -1.72 -31.32 4.97
C GLU A 561 -1.07 -30.92 6.29
N LEU A 562 0.25 -31.10 6.40
CA LEU A 562 1.07 -30.76 7.56
C LEU A 562 2.12 -29.71 7.19
N THR A 563 2.15 -28.61 7.92
CA THR A 563 3.08 -27.49 7.68
C THR A 563 3.73 -27.01 8.98
N HIS A 564 4.82 -26.25 8.87
CA HIS A 564 5.49 -25.58 10.01
C HIS A 564 5.95 -26.53 11.14
N LEU A 565 6.35 -27.76 10.81
CA LEU A 565 6.77 -28.76 11.79
C LEU A 565 8.09 -28.37 12.47
N THR A 566 8.14 -28.50 13.80
CA THR A 566 9.28 -28.15 14.65
C THR A 566 9.50 -29.23 15.72
N SER A 567 10.72 -29.77 15.80
CA SER A 567 11.12 -30.74 16.84
C SER A 567 11.40 -30.03 18.17
N VAL A 568 11.04 -30.66 19.30
CA VAL A 568 11.13 -30.06 20.64
C VAL A 568 12.34 -30.54 21.44
N ASP A 569 12.92 -31.71 21.10
CA ASP A 569 14.17 -32.23 21.68
C ASP A 569 15.26 -32.42 20.60
N HIS A 570 16.54 -32.49 21.04
CA HIS A 570 17.85 -32.44 20.34
C HIS A 570 18.08 -33.35 19.09
N TYR A 571 17.04 -33.79 18.40
CA TYR A 571 17.13 -34.44 17.09
C TYR A 571 17.07 -33.40 15.97
N PRO A 572 18.02 -33.40 15.01
CA PRO A 572 18.06 -32.38 13.98
C PRO A 572 16.92 -32.55 12.98
N THR A 573 16.01 -31.57 13.05
CA THR A 573 15.26 -30.93 11.94
C THR A 573 14.34 -31.80 11.07
N ILE A 574 13.02 -31.67 11.29
CA ILE A 574 12.06 -31.55 10.17
C ILE A 574 12.01 -30.06 9.83
N ARG A 575 13.05 -29.50 9.19
CA ARG A 575 12.93 -28.15 8.61
C ARG A 575 12.72 -28.28 7.10
N ARG A 576 11.60 -27.71 6.65
CA ARG A 576 11.22 -27.36 5.27
C ARG A 576 10.73 -28.47 4.34
N THR A 577 9.62 -29.12 4.70
CA THR A 577 8.72 -29.68 3.68
C THR A 577 7.30 -29.71 4.20
N GLU A 578 6.40 -29.08 3.47
CA GLU A 578 4.97 -29.31 3.59
C GLU A 578 4.73 -30.78 3.24
N MET A 579 4.05 -31.51 4.12
CA MET A 579 3.76 -32.92 3.92
C MET A 579 2.27 -33.07 3.67
N THR A 580 1.93 -33.47 2.45
CA THR A 580 0.55 -33.72 2.04
C THR A 580 0.28 -35.22 2.03
N ALA A 581 -0.86 -35.64 2.56
CA ALA A 581 -1.39 -36.98 2.49
C ALA A 581 -2.85 -36.92 2.03
N THR A 582 -3.34 -38.01 1.45
CA THR A 582 -4.78 -38.27 1.47
C THR A 582 -5.12 -38.99 2.78
N PHE A 583 -6.35 -38.86 3.27
CA PHE A 583 -6.76 -39.52 4.52
C PHE A 583 -8.06 -40.29 4.38
N THR A 584 -8.20 -41.29 5.24
CA THR A 584 -9.49 -41.91 5.55
C THR A 584 -9.72 -41.83 7.05
N PHE A 585 -10.95 -41.50 7.45
CA PHE A 585 -11.37 -41.53 8.85
C PHE A 585 -12.62 -42.39 8.99
N ASP A 586 -12.47 -43.56 9.64
CA ASP A 586 -13.60 -44.43 9.98
C ASP A 586 -13.87 -44.36 11.47
N ARG A 587 -14.80 -43.47 11.86
CA ARG A 587 -15.39 -43.20 13.20
C ARG A 587 -14.42 -42.97 14.37
N SER A 588 -13.40 -43.79 14.50
CA SER A 588 -12.35 -43.79 15.52
C SER A 588 -10.95 -43.98 14.95
N THR A 589 -10.77 -44.22 13.65
CA THR A 589 -9.45 -44.55 13.09
C THR A 589 -9.10 -43.64 11.92
N LEU A 590 -7.98 -42.94 12.02
CA LEU A 590 -7.40 -42.09 10.97
C LEU A 590 -6.26 -42.83 10.26
N THR A 591 -6.33 -42.96 8.95
CA THR A 591 -5.24 -43.48 8.12
C THR A 591 -4.76 -42.40 7.18
N LEU A 592 -3.44 -42.17 7.13
CA LEU A 592 -2.82 -41.19 6.24
C LEU A 592 -2.05 -41.92 5.13
N THR A 593 -2.28 -41.54 3.89
CA THR A 593 -1.60 -42.05 2.71
C THR A 593 -0.79 -40.93 2.06
N PRO A 594 0.55 -40.94 2.14
CA PRO A 594 1.40 -39.86 1.64
C PRO A 594 1.15 -39.53 0.16
N VAL A 595 1.14 -38.24 -0.15
CA VAL A 595 1.16 -37.71 -1.52
C VAL A 595 2.55 -37.14 -1.77
N GLY A 596 3.24 -37.65 -2.79
CA GLY A 596 4.63 -37.29 -3.09
C GLY A 596 5.66 -37.98 -2.18
N SER A 597 6.90 -37.46 -2.17
CA SER A 597 8.01 -38.05 -1.43
C SER A 597 8.05 -37.55 0.01
N TRP A 598 7.80 -38.44 0.97
CA TRP A 598 8.00 -38.18 2.38
C TRP A 598 9.33 -38.78 2.86
N PRO A 599 10.01 -38.14 3.83
CA PRO A 599 11.12 -38.75 4.57
C PRO A 599 10.76 -40.13 5.13
N CYS A 600 11.71 -41.07 5.14
CA CYS A 600 11.45 -42.47 5.53
C CYS A 600 10.85 -42.58 6.94
N ASP A 601 11.43 -41.83 7.89
CA ASP A 601 10.97 -41.72 9.26
C ASP A 601 9.54 -41.16 9.36
N ALA A 602 9.25 -40.07 8.64
CA ALA A 602 7.89 -39.51 8.59
C ALA A 602 6.87 -40.51 8.04
N ARG A 603 7.23 -41.29 7.00
CA ARG A 603 6.35 -42.34 6.46
C ARG A 603 6.08 -43.42 7.50
N VAL A 604 7.12 -43.91 8.17
CA VAL A 604 6.99 -44.96 9.18
C VAL A 604 6.11 -44.50 10.34
N VAL A 605 6.30 -43.26 10.82
CA VAL A 605 5.58 -42.77 11.99
C VAL A 605 4.14 -42.40 11.65
N MET A 606 3.90 -41.66 10.57
CA MET A 606 2.60 -41.03 10.29
C MET A 606 1.67 -41.86 9.41
N SER A 607 2.20 -42.72 8.53
CA SER A 607 1.38 -43.40 7.50
C SER A 607 1.37 -44.92 7.58
N ARG A 608 2.31 -45.53 8.29
CA ARG A 608 2.45 -47.00 8.27
C ARG A 608 1.37 -47.72 9.07
N HIS A 609 0.98 -47.12 10.20
CA HIS A 609 -0.03 -47.67 11.09
C HIS A 609 -1.18 -46.67 11.22
N PRO A 610 -2.44 -47.15 11.26
CA PRO A 610 -3.58 -46.29 11.53
C PRO A 610 -3.52 -45.68 12.93
N TRP A 611 -4.09 -44.49 13.07
CA TRP A 611 -4.15 -43.69 14.28
C TRP A 611 -5.52 -43.82 14.94
N ALA A 612 -5.57 -44.37 16.16
CA ALA A 612 -6.83 -44.55 16.89
C ALA A 612 -7.17 -43.30 17.71
N LEU A 613 -8.36 -42.71 17.51
CA LEU A 613 -8.91 -41.60 18.29
C LEU A 613 -9.27 -42.09 19.71
N THR A 614 -8.53 -41.63 20.71
CA THR A 614 -8.71 -42.02 22.11
C THR A 614 -9.42 -40.95 22.95
N LYS A 615 -9.45 -39.70 22.49
CA LYS A 615 -10.18 -38.60 23.15
C LYS A 615 -10.58 -37.52 22.14
N LYS A 616 -11.86 -37.15 22.07
CA LYS A 616 -12.30 -35.98 21.29
C LYS A 616 -12.03 -34.68 22.04
N ALA A 617 -11.69 -33.60 21.32
CA ALA A 617 -11.74 -32.26 21.88
C ALA A 617 -13.19 -31.91 22.23
N GLN A 618 -13.42 -31.20 23.35
CA GLN A 618 -14.76 -30.80 23.80
C GLN A 618 -15.23 -29.54 23.11
#